data_AF-A0A419DH02-F1
#
_entry.id   AF-A0A419DH02-F1
#
_cell.length_a   1.000
_cell.length_b   1.000
_cell.length_c   1.000
_cell.angle_alpha   90.00
_cell.angle_beta   90.00
_cell.angle_gamma   90.00
#
_symmetry.space_group_name_H-M   'P 1'
#
loop_
_entity.id
_entity.type
_entity.pdbx_description
1 polymer ?
#
loop_
_entity_poly.entity_id
_entity_poly.type
_entity_poly.pdbx_seq_one_letter_code
_entity_poly.pdbx_strand_id
1 'polypeptide(L)' 'MRGMLDLDKELMVGKEFWDFVGGPGTYEDLLDCFERVGIELRQEIDDYFARFNINC' A
#
# COMPACT_ATOMS: atom_id res chain seq x y z
N MET A 1 19.48 0.27 -28.67
CA MET A 1 18.71 0.45 -27.42
C MET A 1 17.89 1.72 -27.57
N ARG A 2 16.57 1.60 -27.77
CA ARG A 2 15.62 2.74 -27.76
C ARG A 2 15.34 3.04 -26.27
N GLY A 3 15.67 4.15 -25.64
CA GLY A 3 15.88 5.51 -26.14
C GLY A 3 14.54 6.27 -26.07
N MET A 4 14.32 6.98 -24.95
CA MET A 4 13.12 7.73 -24.52
C MET A 4 11.96 6.90 -23.95
N LEU A 5 11.97 6.73 -22.63
CA LEU A 5 10.73 6.77 -21.84
C LEU A 5 10.45 8.25 -21.58
N ASP A 6 9.24 8.70 -21.88
CA ASP A 6 8.76 10.05 -21.63
C ASP A 6 8.41 10.16 -20.14
N LEU A 7 9.29 10.78 -19.35
CA LEU A 7 9.14 10.92 -17.89
C LEU A 7 7.85 11.67 -17.52
N ASP A 8 7.34 12.54 -18.39
CA ASP A 8 6.10 13.30 -18.17
C ASP A 8 4.86 12.40 -18.11
N LYS A 9 4.96 11.14 -18.58
CA LYS A 9 3.87 10.15 -18.60
C LYS A 9 4.19 8.89 -17.81
N GLU A 10 5.21 8.90 -16.96
CA GLU A 10 5.48 7.77 -16.08
C GLU A 10 4.48 7.71 -14.93
N LEU A 11 3.96 6.51 -14.69
CA LEU A 11 3.11 6.23 -13.54
C LEU A 11 4.01 6.17 -12.30
N MET A 12 3.93 7.18 -11.44
CA MET A 12 4.55 7.12 -10.12
C MET A 12 3.88 6.03 -9.29
N VAL A 13 4.67 5.20 -8.60
CA VAL A 13 4.18 4.13 -7.72
C VAL A 13 4.94 4.10 -6.40
N GLY A 14 4.31 3.56 -5.36
CA GLY A 14 4.97 3.39 -4.06
C GLY A 14 5.45 4.72 -3.46
N LYS A 15 6.68 4.73 -2.92
CA LYS A 15 7.25 5.87 -2.19
C LYS A 15 7.22 7.16 -2.98
N GLU A 16 7.61 7.10 -4.25
CA GLU A 16 7.73 8.30 -5.09
C GLU A 16 6.37 9.00 -5.27
N PHE A 17 5.31 8.22 -5.50
CA PHE A 17 3.95 8.75 -5.62
C PHE A 17 3.47 9.38 -4.32
N TRP A 18 3.61 8.65 -3.21
CA TRP A 18 3.06 9.10 -1.93
C TRP A 18 3.83 10.29 -1.35
N ASP A 19 5.15 10.32 -1.51
CA ASP A 19 5.97 11.47 -1.13
C ASP A 19 5.75 12.68 -2.04
N PHE A 20 5.42 12.47 -3.32
CA PHE A 20 5.02 13.56 -4.21
C PHE A 20 3.69 14.20 -3.77
N VAL A 21 2.71 13.38 -3.37
CA VAL A 21 1.38 13.86 -2.98
C VAL A 21 1.38 14.49 -1.58
N GLY A 22 2.02 13.85 -0.60
CA GLY A 22 1.95 14.28 0.81
C GLY A 22 3.21 14.99 1.34
N GLY A 23 4.29 15.01 0.57
CA GLY A 23 5.59 15.50 1.00
C GLY A 23 6.53 14.39 1.50
N PRO A 24 7.83 14.70 1.69
CA PRO A 24 8.84 13.71 2.05
C PRO A 24 8.49 12.95 3.33
N GLY A 25 8.54 11.61 3.28
CA GLY A 25 8.27 10.75 4.44
C GLY A 25 6.80 10.32 4.57
N THR A 26 5.90 10.82 3.72
CA THR A 26 4.49 10.43 3.73
C THR A 26 4.33 8.93 3.50
N TYR A 27 5.14 8.34 2.63
CA TYR A 27 5.06 6.91 2.37
C TYR A 27 5.33 6.09 3.62
N GLU A 28 6.37 6.43 4.38
CA GLU A 28 6.72 5.80 5.64
C GLU A 28 5.62 6.00 6.69
N ASP A 29 5.12 7.23 6.84
CA ASP A 29 4.03 7.54 7.79
C ASP A 29 2.77 6.73 7.48
N LEU A 30 2.45 6.53 6.19
CA LEU A 30 1.33 5.70 5.76
C LEU A 30 1.57 4.23 6.12
N LEU A 31 2.77 3.69 5.87
CA LEU A 31 3.10 2.30 6.22
C LEU A 31 2.95 2.07 7.74
N ASP A 32 3.45 2.98 8.56
CA ASP A 32 3.32 2.91 10.02
C ASP A 32 1.85 2.96 10.47
N CYS A 33 1.03 3.80 9.82
CA CYS A 33 -0.41 3.84 10.09
C CYS A 33 -1.10 2.53 9.71
N PHE A 34 -0.79 1.97 8.53
CA PHE A 34 -1.36 0.70 8.07
C PHE A 34 -0.94 -0.48 8.95
N GLU A 35 0.30 -0.51 9.42
CA GLU A 35 0.78 -1.55 10.34
C GLU A 35 0.00 -1.51 11.66
N ARG A 36 -0.09 -0.33 12.27
CA ARG A 36 -0.80 -0.14 13.55
C ARG A 36 -2.27 -0.54 13.45
N VAL A 37 -2.97 -0.01 12.45
CA VAL A 37 -4.39 -0.35 12.22
C VAL A 37 -4.54 -1.83 11.85
N GLY A 38 -3.61 -2.39 11.08
CA GLY A 38 -3.62 -3.79 10.68
C GLY A 38 -3.46 -4.75 11.87
N ILE A 39 -2.71 -4.39 12.91
CA ILE A 39 -2.61 -5.15 14.15
C ILE A 39 -3.95 -5.13 14.89
N GLU A 40 -4.57 -3.96 15.03
CA GLU A 40 -5.85 -3.80 15.73
C GLU A 40 -6.99 -4.56 15.03
N LEU A 41 -7.06 -4.47 13.69
CA LEU A 41 -8.11 -5.10 12.90
C LEU A 41 -7.84 -6.57 12.58
N ARG A 42 -6.68 -7.14 12.96
CA ARG A 42 -6.29 -8.52 12.60
C ARG A 42 -7.37 -9.52 12.94
N GLN A 43 -7.90 -9.46 14.18
CA GLN A 43 -8.90 -10.42 14.63
C GLN A 43 -10.20 -10.31 13.84
N GLU A 44 -10.67 -9.09 13.57
CA GLU A 44 -11.90 -8.87 12.79
C GLU A 44 -11.76 -9.36 11.35
N ILE A 45 -10.58 -9.15 10.76
CA ILE A 45 -10.24 -9.64 9.43
C ILE A 45 -10.23 -11.17 9.42
N ASP A 46 -9.56 -11.79 10.39
CA ASP A 46 -9.47 -13.25 10.48
C ASP A 46 -10.86 -13.87 10.70
N ASP A 47 -11.69 -13.29 11.57
CA ASP A 47 -13.08 -13.71 11.80
C ASP A 47 -13.94 -13.58 10.53
N TYR A 48 -13.79 -12.46 9.82
CA TYR A 48 -14.46 -12.23 8.54
C TYR A 48 -14.05 -13.27 7.49
N PHE A 49 -12.77 -13.63 7.41
CA PHE A 49 -12.28 -14.58 6.42
C PHE A 49 -12.49 -16.05 6.82
N ALA A 50 -12.61 -16.35 8.11
CA ALA A 50 -12.91 -17.69 8.61
C ALA A 50 -14.23 -18.25 8.04
N ARG A 51 -15.21 -17.39 7.73
CA ARG A 51 -16.49 -17.80 7.10
C ARG A 51 -16.32 -18.35 5.68
N PHE A 52 -15.20 -18.08 5.02
CA PHE A 52 -14.87 -18.59 3.69
C PHE A 52 -13.98 -19.84 3.72
N ASN A 53 -13.53 -20.28 4.91
CA ASN A 53 -12.94 -21.61 5.10
C ASN A 53 -14.05 -22.67 5.10
N ILE A 54 -14.69 -22.86 3.95
CA ILE A 54 -15.56 -24.00 3.71
C ILE A 54 -14.65 -25.18 3.32
N ASN A 55 -14.53 -26.13 4.27
CA ASN A 55 -14.03 -27.51 4.17
C ASN A 55 -13.42 -27.94 2.81
N CYS A 56 -12.11 -28.18 2.80
CA CYS A 56 -11.49 -29.24 2.01
C CYS A 56 -11.36 -30.49 2.89
#